data_AF-A0A2N1UXL6-F1
#
_entry.id   AF-A0A2N1UXL6-F1
#
_cell.length_a   1.000
_cell.length_b   1.000
_cell.length_c   1.000
_cell.angle_alpha   90.00
_cell.angle_beta   90.00
_cell.angle_gamma   90.00
#
_symmetry.space_group_name_H-M   'P 1'
#
loop_
_entity.id
_entity.type
_entity.pdbx_description
1 polymer ?
#
loop_
_entity_poly.entity_id
_entity_poly.type
_entity_poly.pdbx_seq_one_letter_code
_entity_poly.pdbx_strand_id
1 'polypeptide(L)'
;ALEAGGPVTLTRIDTIARTLGARRVCDEAWSWSLRHQIQSLLVSDDDALAACRRFAETMRMRVEPACGAALAAVYGYHSAFAEPGQRILVIVCGGIGVYPELAPD
;
A
#
# COMPACT_ATOMS: atom_id res chain seq x y z
N ALA A 1 -8.61 -9.59 8.28
CA ALA A 1 -8.58 -11.04 7.98
C ALA A 1 -7.54 -11.75 8.84
N LEU A 2 -6.25 -11.39 8.74
CA LEU A 2 -5.18 -11.98 9.57
C LEU A 2 -5.50 -11.92 11.08
N GLU A 3 -5.81 -10.73 11.59
CA GLU A 3 -6.19 -10.54 13.01
C GLU A 3 -7.44 -11.34 13.42
N ALA A 4 -8.42 -11.45 12.51
CA ALA A 4 -9.68 -12.15 12.76
C ALA A 4 -9.58 -13.68 12.56
N GLY A 5 -8.44 -14.22 12.10
CA GLY A 5 -8.28 -15.64 11.79
C GLY A 5 -9.05 -16.12 10.55
N GLY A 6 -9.53 -15.23 9.68
CA GLY A 6 -10.29 -15.59 8.49
C GLY A 6 -10.73 -14.40 7.64
N PRO A 7 -11.20 -14.60 6.39
CA PRO A 7 -11.74 -13.53 5.56
C PRO A 7 -12.96 -12.85 6.21
N VAL A 8 -12.94 -11.52 6.27
CA VAL A 8 -14.03 -10.70 6.82
C VAL A 8 -14.53 -9.75 5.73
N THR A 9 -15.84 -9.52 5.69
CA THR A 9 -16.46 -8.55 4.81
C THR A 9 -16.66 -7.22 5.54
N LEU A 10 -15.98 -6.18 5.07
CA LEU A 10 -16.14 -4.81 5.51
C LEU A 10 -17.49 -4.25 5.03
N THR A 11 -18.14 -3.44 5.87
CA THR A 11 -19.40 -2.77 5.51
C THR A 11 -19.19 -1.68 4.46
N ARG A 12 -18.08 -0.95 4.56
CA ARG A 12 -17.65 0.09 3.62
C ARG A 12 -16.13 0.11 3.45
N ILE A 13 -15.68 0.70 2.35
CA ILE A 13 -14.29 1.10 2.13
C ILE A 13 -14.22 2.61 2.31
N ASP A 14 -13.27 3.05 3.13
CA ASP A 14 -13.12 4.44 3.53
C ASP A 14 -11.66 4.85 3.33
N THR A 15 -11.32 5.20 2.09
CA THR A 15 -9.97 5.61 1.67
C THR A 15 -10.02 6.20 0.25
N ILE A 16 -9.06 7.07 -0.07
CA ILE A 16 -8.78 7.53 -1.42
C ILE A 16 -8.14 6.44 -2.32
N ALA A 17 -7.52 5.41 -1.73
CA ALA A 17 -6.84 4.32 -2.43
C ALA A 17 -7.82 3.28 -3.02
N ARG A 18 -8.73 3.73 -3.88
CA ARG A 18 -9.91 2.97 -4.32
C ARG A 18 -9.60 1.62 -4.97
N THR A 19 -8.49 1.50 -5.70
CA THR A 19 -8.11 0.25 -6.37
C THR A 19 -7.60 -0.84 -5.41
N LEU A 20 -7.29 -0.50 -4.15
CA LEU A 20 -7.11 -1.49 -3.06
C LEU A 20 -8.43 -1.90 -2.39
N GLY A 21 -9.53 -1.21 -2.69
CA GLY A 21 -10.79 -1.22 -1.96
C GLY A 21 -11.66 -2.48 -2.11
N ALA A 22 -11.10 -3.68 -1.90
CA ALA A 22 -11.88 -4.90 -1.81
C ALA A 22 -12.53 -5.02 -0.42
N ARG A 23 -13.88 -5.08 -0.35
CA ARG A 23 -14.59 -5.25 0.93
C ARG A 23 -14.27 -6.57 1.63
N ARG A 24 -13.86 -7.60 0.89
CA ARG A 24 -13.42 -8.88 1.42
C ARG A 24 -12.25 -9.35 0.56
N VAL A 25 -11.21 -9.85 1.19
CA VAL A 25 -10.11 -10.53 0.50
C VAL A 25 -10.61 -11.81 -0.18
N CYS A 26 -10.04 -12.18 -1.32
CA CYS A 26 -10.36 -13.47 -1.96
C CYS A 26 -9.81 -14.66 -1.16
N ASP A 27 -10.41 -15.83 -1.37
CA ASP A 27 -10.07 -17.04 -0.61
C ASP A 27 -8.64 -17.51 -0.91
N GLU A 28 -8.16 -17.33 -2.13
CA GLU A 28 -6.81 -17.67 -2.55
C GLU A 28 -5.76 -16.83 -1.84
N ALA A 29 -5.97 -15.51 -1.72
CA ALA A 29 -5.05 -14.64 -1.01
C ALA A 29 -5.02 -14.96 0.50
N TRP A 30 -6.18 -15.29 1.09
CA TRP A 30 -6.23 -15.83 2.46
C TRP A 30 -5.45 -17.15 2.58
N SER A 31 -5.65 -18.10 1.66
CA SER A 31 -4.91 -19.36 1.62
C SER A 31 -3.40 -19.16 1.51
N TRP A 32 -2.92 -18.17 0.74
CA TRP A 32 -1.50 -17.83 0.67
C TRP A 32 -0.97 -17.31 2.00
N SER A 33 -1.76 -16.55 2.77
CA SER A 33 -1.37 -16.06 4.09
C SER A 33 -1.18 -17.15 5.14
N LEU A 34 -1.79 -18.32 4.95
CA LEU A 34 -1.58 -19.49 5.81
C LEU A 34 -0.31 -20.29 5.44
N ARG A 35 0.21 -20.10 4.21
CA ARG A 35 1.35 -20.84 3.66
C ARG A 35 2.68 -20.10 3.79
N HIS A 36 2.65 -18.78 3.91
CA HIS A 36 3.83 -17.93 4.02
C HIS A 36 3.69 -16.95 5.18
N GLN A 37 4.83 -16.52 5.71
CA GLN A 37 4.86 -15.43 6.69
C GLN A 37 4.50 -14.12 5.97
N ILE A 38 3.25 -13.69 6.12
CA ILE A 38 2.75 -12.42 5.57
C ILE A 38 2.48 -11.47 6.72
N GLN A 39 3.08 -10.28 6.65
CA GLN A 39 2.78 -9.17 7.55
C GLN A 39 1.86 -8.18 6.85
N SER A 40 0.78 -7.80 7.52
CA SER A 40 -0.10 -6.71 7.08
C SER A 40 0.33 -5.43 7.76
N LEU A 41 0.60 -4.40 6.98
CA LEU A 41 0.93 -3.05 7.47
C LEU A 41 -0.20 -2.10 7.11
N LEU A 42 -0.45 -1.12 7.98
CA LEU A 42 -1.40 -0.04 7.74
C LEU A 42 -0.63 1.25 7.51
N VAL A 43 -1.09 2.04 6.54
CA VAL A 43 -0.61 3.40 6.27
C VAL A 43 -1.82 4.31 6.15
N SER A 44 -1.64 5.61 6.44
CA SER A 44 -2.71 6.59 6.25
C SER A 44 -2.82 7.02 4.78
N ASP A 45 -3.97 7.60 4.41
CA ASP A 45 -4.15 8.23 3.10
C ASP A 45 -3.13 9.36 2.87
N ASP A 46 -2.79 10.12 3.92
CA ASP A 46 -1.79 11.19 3.86
C ASP A 46 -0.38 10.64 3.58
N ASP A 47 0.00 9.52 4.20
CA ASP A 47 1.29 8.87 3.95
C ASP A 47 1.36 8.36 2.51
N ALA A 48 0.28 7.75 2.00
CA ALA A 48 0.20 7.28 0.63
C ALA A 48 0.35 8.43 -0.38
N LEU A 49 -0.32 9.57 -0.13
CA LEU A 49 -0.18 10.77 -0.95
C LEU A 49 1.23 11.35 -0.90
N ALA A 50 1.83 11.44 0.30
CA ALA A 50 3.19 11.92 0.47
C ALA A 50 4.19 11.02 -0.28
N ALA A 51 3.99 9.71 -0.24
CA ALA A 51 4.79 8.75 -0.99
C ALA A 51 4.63 8.90 -2.51
N CYS A 52 3.40 9.10 -3.01
CA CYS A 52 3.16 9.39 -4.43
C CYS A 52 3.91 10.65 -4.89
N ARG A 53 3.84 11.75 -4.12
CA ARG A 53 4.55 13.00 -4.43
C ARG A 53 6.06 12.79 -4.48
N ARG A 54 6.62 12.19 -3.42
CA ARG A 54 8.05 11.89 -3.34
C ARG A 54 8.51 10.98 -4.48
N PHE A 55 7.71 9.98 -4.86
CA PHE A 55 8.04 9.09 -5.97
C PHE A 55 8.03 9.82 -7.32
N ALA A 56 7.08 10.73 -7.53
CA ALA A 56 7.05 11.58 -8.72
C ALA A 56 8.25 12.53 -8.82
N GLU A 57 8.68 13.10 -7.69
CA GLU A 57 9.85 13.98 -7.63
C GLU A 57 11.17 13.22 -7.91
N THR A 58 11.33 12.05 -7.28
CA THR A 58 12.59 11.30 -7.29
C THR A 58 12.75 10.39 -8.52
N MET A 59 11.68 9.72 -8.92
CA MET A 59 11.69 8.73 -10.01
C MET A 59 11.05 9.26 -11.31
N ARG A 60 10.52 10.50 -11.29
CA ARG A 60 9.86 11.15 -12.45
C ARG A 60 8.69 10.36 -13.03
N MET A 61 8.03 9.56 -12.18
CA MET A 61 6.89 8.73 -12.53
C MET A 61 5.75 8.99 -11.55
N ARG A 62 4.52 9.19 -12.06
CA ARG A 62 3.34 9.34 -11.23
C ARG A 62 2.64 8.01 -11.01
N VAL A 63 2.12 7.80 -9.81
CA VAL A 63 1.37 6.60 -9.42
C VAL A 63 0.15 7.00 -8.61
N GLU A 64 -0.88 6.15 -8.58
CA GLU A 64 -2.10 6.44 -7.83
C GLU A 64 -1.92 6.10 -6.32
N PRO A 65 -2.79 6.61 -5.42
CA PRO A 65 -2.61 6.42 -3.97
C PRO A 65 -2.49 4.96 -3.51
N ALA A 66 -3.17 4.02 -4.19
CA ALA A 66 -3.04 2.59 -3.92
C ALA A 66 -1.61 2.08 -4.09
N CYS A 67 -0.91 2.50 -5.13
CA CYS A 67 0.51 2.20 -5.32
C CYS A 67 1.36 2.96 -4.31
N GLY A 68 0.98 4.21 -4.00
CA GLY A 68 1.59 5.02 -2.95
C GLY A 68 1.63 4.34 -1.58
N ALA A 69 0.60 3.57 -1.22
CA ALA A 69 0.53 2.86 0.06
C ALA A 69 1.70 1.87 0.27
N ALA A 70 2.11 1.15 -0.78
CA ALA A 70 3.27 0.25 -0.71
C ALA A 70 4.59 1.00 -0.53
N LEU A 71 4.72 2.16 -1.20
CA LEU A 71 5.89 3.04 -1.08
C LEU A 71 5.95 3.70 0.31
N ALA A 72 4.81 4.12 0.85
CA ALA A 72 4.67 4.74 2.15
C ALA A 72 5.21 3.85 3.29
N ALA A 73 4.95 2.55 3.21
CA ALA A 73 5.45 1.59 4.20
C ALA A 73 6.99 1.60 4.30
N VAL A 74 7.69 1.80 3.18
CA VAL A 74 9.16 1.83 3.13
C VAL A 74 9.70 3.23 3.43
N TYR A 75 9.10 4.27 2.85
CA TYR A 75 9.52 5.66 3.05
C TYR A 75 9.31 6.18 4.48
N GLY A 76 8.29 5.67 5.18
CA GLY A 76 8.02 5.97 6.58
C GLY A 76 8.92 5.23 7.57
N TYR A 77 9.88 4.44 7.10
CA TYR A 77 10.76 3.59 7.93
C TYR A 77 9.96 2.72 8.91
N HIS A 78 8.93 2.04 8.40
CA HIS A 78 8.15 1.13 9.23
C HIS A 78 9.08 0.13 9.92
N SER A 79 8.83 -0.18 11.20
CA SER A 79 9.72 -1.02 12.03
C SER A 79 10.01 -2.40 11.44
N ALA A 80 9.12 -2.90 10.58
CA ALA A 80 9.29 -4.11 9.78
C ALA A 80 10.54 -4.08 8.86
N PHE A 81 11.08 -2.90 8.59
CA PHE A 81 12.21 -2.66 7.69
C PHE A 81 13.42 -2.02 8.40
N ALA A 82 13.46 -2.06 9.74
CA ALA A 82 14.46 -1.32 10.53
C ALA A 82 15.84 -2.00 10.60
N GLU A 83 15.95 -3.26 10.17
CA GLU A 83 17.22 -4.00 10.28
C GLU A 83 18.28 -3.45 9.30
N PRO A 84 19.47 -3.08 9.79
CA PRO A 84 20.53 -2.56 8.94
C PRO A 84 20.92 -3.51 7.81
N GLY A 85 21.12 -2.97 6.62
CA GLY A 85 21.58 -3.72 5.45
C GLY A 85 20.51 -4.55 4.74
N GLN A 86 19.23 -4.45 5.16
CA GLN A 86 18.13 -5.05 4.40
C GLN A 86 18.02 -4.48 2.99
N ARG A 87 17.80 -5.36 2.02
CA ARG A 87 17.49 -5.01 0.63
C ARG A 87 16.00 -5.21 0.41
N ILE A 88 15.30 -4.13 0.12
CA ILE A 88 13.84 -4.11 0.01
C ILE A 88 13.48 -4.04 -1.47
N LEU A 89 12.62 -4.95 -1.92
CA LEU A 89 11.99 -4.89 -3.24
C LEU A 89 10.56 -4.35 -3.07
N VAL A 90 10.20 -3.35 -3.86
CA VAL A 90 8.85 -2.79 -3.89
C VAL A 90 8.26 -2.96 -5.28
N ILE A 91 7.04 -3.47 -5.36
CA ILE A 91 6.27 -3.55 -6.61
C ILE A 91 5.56 -2.22 -6.83
N VAL A 92 5.93 -1.50 -7.88
CA VAL A 92 5.27 -0.26 -8.29
C VAL A 92 4.25 -0.60 -9.38
N CYS A 93 3.01 -0.85 -8.98
CA CYS A 93 1.94 -1.26 -9.89
C CYS A 93 1.34 -0.13 -10.73
N GLY A 94 1.65 1.14 -10.42
CA GLY A 94 1.22 2.30 -11.19
C GLY A 94 -0.20 2.75 -10.84
N GLY A 95 -1.09 2.74 -11.83
CA GLY A 95 -2.49 3.18 -11.70
C GLY A 95 -2.83 4.40 -12.55
N ILE A 96 -4.13 4.61 -12.79
CA ILE A 96 -4.66 5.73 -13.60
C ILE A 96 -5.37 6.79 -12.76
N GLY A 97 -5.69 6.48 -11.49
CA GLY A 97 -6.29 7.40 -10.52
C GLY A 97 -5.29 8.42 -9.97
N VAL A 98 -4.54 9.08 -10.84
CA VAL A 98 -3.56 10.11 -10.47
C VAL A 98 -4.25 11.46 -10.46
N TYR A 99 -4.44 12.03 -9.27
CA TYR A 99 -5.18 13.29 -9.10
C TYR A 99 -4.32 14.52 -9.43
N PRO A 100 -4.91 15.61 -9.96
CA PRO A 100 -4.19 16.87 -10.20
C PRO A 100 -3.54 17.46 -8.94
N GLU A 101 -4.12 17.25 -7.75
CA GLU A 101 -3.53 17.72 -6.48
C GLU A 101 -2.24 16.99 -6.08
N LEU A 102 -1.84 15.96 -6.83
CA LEU A 102 -0.55 15.27 -6.70
C LEU A 102 0.49 15.78 -7.71
N ALA A 103 0.18 16.78 -8.53
CA ALA A 103 1.16 17.43 -9.39
C ALA A 103 2.12 18.27 -8.52
N PRO A 104 3.45 18.16 -8.71
CA PRO A 104 4.36 19.16 -8.16
C PRO A 104 4.06 20.51 -8.82
N ASP A 105 4.20 21.59 -8.04
CA ASP A 105 4.11 22.98 -8.52
C ASP A 105 5.07 23.25 -9.70
#